data_AF-A0A1I3ZQ61-F1
#
_entry.id   AF-A0A1I3ZQ61-F1
#
_cell.length_a   1.000
_cell.length_b   1.000
_cell.length_c   1.000
_cell.angle_alpha   90.00
_cell.angle_beta   90.00
_cell.angle_gamma   90.00
#
_symmetry.space_group_name_H-M   'P 1'
#
loop_
_entity.id
_entity.type
_entity.pdbx_description
1 polymer ?
#
loop_
_entity_poly.entity_id
_entity_poly.type
_entity_poly.pdbx_seq_one_letter_code
_entity_poly.pdbx_strand_id
1 'polypeptide(L)' 'LKFLFEIIERRYDSGSTIYCTQFRKSDWHKRLGGGVHADAIMDRIVHNAVWFDTGQLNMREQLAKASTN' A
#
# COMPACT_ATOMS: atom_id res chain seq x y z
N LEU A 1 -8.62 -11.64 -0.51
CA LEU A 1 -8.89 -10.78 0.66
C LEU A 1 -8.58 -11.48 1.98
N LYS A 2 -9.11 -12.68 2.25
CA LYS A 2 -8.83 -13.42 3.51
C LYS A 2 -7.34 -13.52 3.89
N PHE A 3 -6.48 -13.90 2.93
CA PHE A 3 -5.04 -13.99 3.17
C PHE A 3 -4.38 -12.66 3.56
N LEU A 4 -4.75 -11.56 2.89
CA LEU A 4 -4.20 -10.24 3.18
C LEU A 4 -4.63 -9.76 4.57
N PHE A 5 -5.90 -9.97 4.93
CA PHE A 5 -6.41 -9.64 6.25
C PHE A 5 -5.68 -10.42 7.35
N GLU A 6 -5.47 -11.73 7.16
CA GLU A 6 -4.75 -12.57 8.12
C GLU A 6 -3.31 -12.10 8.36
N ILE A 7 -2.58 -11.73 7.30
CA ILE A 7 -1.22 -11.19 7.44
C ILE A 7 -1.23 -9.85 8.19
N ILE A 8 -2.16 -8.95 7.84
CA ILE A 8 -2.25 -7.63 8.47
C ILE A 8 -2.61 -7.77 9.95
N GLU A 9 -3.55 -8.65 10.30
CA GLU A 9 -3.90 -8.95 11.69
C GLU A 9 -2.68 -9.46 12.47
N ARG A 10 -1.95 -10.45 11.94
CA ARG A 10 -0.77 -11.01 12.62
C ARG A 10 0.36 -10.02 12.79
N ARG A 11 0.48 -9.03 11.88
CA ARG A 11 1.50 -7.99 11.94
C ARG A 11 1.08 -6.73 12.70
N TYR A 12 -0.20 -6.59 13.00
CA TYR A 12 -0.72 -5.44 13.73
C TYR A 12 -0.08 -5.38 15.12
N ASP A 13 0.54 -4.24 15.43
CA ASP A 13 1.22 -3.94 16.69
C ASP A 13 2.36 -4.91 17.09
N SER A 14 2.81 -5.80 16.19
CA SER A 14 3.93 -6.71 16.44
C SER A 14 5.26 -6.23 15.84
N GLY A 15 5.22 -5.27 14.89
CA GLY A 15 6.41 -4.63 14.35
C GLY A 15 6.11 -3.73 13.14
N SER A 16 7.08 -2.89 12.76
CA SER A 16 6.92 -1.99 11.61
C SER A 16 6.70 -2.78 10.32
N THR A 17 5.79 -2.28 9.47
CA THR A 17 5.44 -2.89 8.18
C THR A 17 5.36 -1.81 7.11
N ILE A 18 6.07 -2.01 6.00
CA ILE A 18 6.07 -1.09 4.87
C ILE A 18 5.09 -1.61 3.82
N TYR A 19 4.11 -0.78 3.46
CA TYR A 19 3.16 -1.04 2.38
C TYR A 19 3.48 -0.14 1.19
N CYS A 20 3.66 -0.75 0.02
CA CYS A 20 3.86 -0.03 -1.25
C CYS A 20 2.69 -0.30 -2.17
N THR A 21 2.04 0.75 -2.66
CA THR A 21 0.88 0.61 -3.57
C THR A 21 0.99 1.59 -4.73
N GLN A 22 0.47 1.17 -5.88
CA GLN A 22 0.32 2.03 -7.06
C GLN A 22 -0.97 2.86 -7.06
N PHE A 23 -1.83 2.69 -6.05
CA PHE A 23 -3.15 3.30 -6.00
C PHE A 23 -3.22 4.36 -4.90
N ARG A 24 -4.02 5.40 -5.15
CA ARG A 24 -4.27 6.43 -4.13
C ARG A 24 -5.02 5.82 -2.96
N LYS A 25 -4.78 6.35 -1.76
CA LYS A 25 -5.42 5.93 -0.51
C LYS A 25 -6.95 5.90 -0.62
N SER A 26 -7.53 6.88 -1.31
CA SER A 26 -8.96 7.00 -1.58
C SER A 26 -9.56 5.79 -2.30
N ASP A 27 -8.74 5.09 -3.10
CA ASP A 27 -9.20 3.97 -3.93
C ASP A 27 -9.10 2.64 -3.18
N TRP A 28 -8.41 2.60 -2.04
CA TRP A 28 -8.12 1.35 -1.33
C TRP A 28 -9.39 0.67 -0.84
N HIS A 29 -10.32 1.40 -0.23
CA HIS A 29 -11.58 0.83 0.27
C HIS A 29 -12.35 0.10 -0.83
N LYS A 30 -12.56 0.77 -1.97
CA LYS A 30 -13.25 0.20 -3.14
C LYS A 30 -12.50 -0.99 -3.72
N ARG A 31 -11.16 -0.93 -3.80
CA ARG A 31 -10.32 -2.00 -4.34
C ARG A 31 -10.22 -3.22 -3.44
N LEU A 32 -10.42 -3.05 -2.14
CA LEU A 32 -10.53 -4.13 -1.17
C LEU A 32 -11.91 -4.81 -1.19
N GLY A 33 -12.81 -4.43 -2.10
CA GLY A 33 -14.16 -4.98 -2.20
C GLY A 33 -15.19 -4.28 -1.33
N GLY A 34 -14.77 -3.26 -0.55
CA GLY A 34 -15.62 -2.47 0.33
C GLY A 34 -16.20 -3.26 1.52
N GLY A 35 -17.04 -2.56 2.28
CA GLY A 35 -17.76 -3.11 3.42
C GLY A 35 -16.85 -3.43 4.61
N VAL A 36 -17.41 -4.13 5.59
CA VAL A 36 -16.81 -4.29 6.92
C VAL A 36 -15.40 -4.90 6.90
N HIS A 37 -15.09 -5.77 5.93
CA HIS A 37 -13.75 -6.37 5.82
C HIS A 37 -12.73 -5.36 5.27
N ALA A 38 -13.12 -4.51 4.33
CA ALA A 38 -12.25 -3.45 3.82
C ALA A 38 -12.02 -2.39 4.89
N ASP A 39 -13.05 -2.03 5.66
CA ASP A 39 -12.94 -1.12 6.80
C ASP A 39 -11.94 -1.66 7.83
N ALA A 40 -12.10 -2.92 8.24
CA ALA A 40 -11.22 -3.57 9.21
C ALA A 40 -9.75 -3.64 8.76
N ILE A 41 -9.51 -3.92 7.47
CA ILE A 41 -8.17 -3.90 6.87
C ILE A 41 -7.60 -2.48 6.91
N MET A 42 -8.39 -1.49 6.48
CA MET A 42 -7.93 -0.11 6.41
C MET A 42 -7.59 0.45 7.78
N ASP A 43 -8.43 0.22 8.78
CA ASP A 43 -8.19 0.67 10.17
C ASP A 43 -6.82 0.23 10.66
N ARG A 44 -6.46 -1.04 10.48
CA ARG A 44 -5.17 -1.59 10.94
C ARG A 44 -3.97 -0.98 10.23
N ILE A 45 -4.11 -0.67 8.94
CA ILE A 45 -3.03 -0.05 8.17
C ILE A 45 -2.90 1.43 8.55
N VAL A 46 -4.01 2.18 8.56
CA VAL A 46 -3.98 3.64 8.66
C VAL A 46 -3.76 4.16 10.08
N HIS A 47 -4.12 3.39 11.11
CA HIS A 47 -4.07 3.82 12.51
C HIS A 47 -2.70 4.37 12.95
N ASN A 48 -1.61 3.75 12.46
CA ASN A 48 -0.23 4.16 12.78
C ASN A 48 0.64 4.42 11.53
N ALA A 49 0.01 4.69 10.37
CA ALA A 49 0.75 4.85 9.12
C ALA A 49 1.49 6.18 9.02
N VAL A 50 2.78 6.11 8.67
CA VAL A 50 3.52 7.23 8.10
C VAL A 50 3.44 7.13 6.57
N TRP A 51 3.13 8.24 5.91
CA TRP A 51 2.88 8.27 4.47
C TRP A 51 4.05 8.84 3.69
N PHE A 52 4.43 8.14 2.62
CA PHE A 52 5.46 8.58 1.68
C PHE A 52 4.90 8.56 0.26
N ASP A 53 5.08 9.66 -0.47
CA ASP A 53 4.78 9.75 -1.89
C ASP A 53 6.09 9.62 -2.68
N THR A 54 6.16 8.64 -3.59
CA THR A 54 7.34 8.36 -4.41
C THR A 54 7.44 9.28 -5.65
N GLY A 55 6.47 10.18 -5.85
CA GLY A 55 6.43 11.10 -6.96
C GLY A 55 5.97 10.45 -8.27
N GLN A 56 6.28 11.11 -9.38
CA GLN A 56 5.80 10.74 -10.73
C GLN A 56 6.92 10.21 -11.65
N LEU A 57 8.15 10.12 -11.15
CA LEU A 57 9.30 9.74 -11.97
C LEU A 57 9.29 8.25 -12.27
N ASN A 58 9.26 7.90 -13.57
CA ASN A 58 9.42 6.52 -13.99
C ASN A 58 10.90 6.15 -14.06
N MET A 59 11.38 5.47 -13.01
CA MET A 59 12.77 5.02 -12.94
C MET A 59 13.16 4.08 -14.08
N ARG A 60 12.23 3.27 -14.62
CA ARG A 60 12.54 2.38 -15.77
C ARG A 60 12.81 3.18 -17.04
N GLU A 61 12.01 4.22 -17.29
CA GLU A 61 12.22 5.12 -18.42
C GLU A 61 13.52 5.91 -18.27
N GLN A 62 13.83 6.38 -17.06
CA GLN A 62 15.06 7.09 -16.77
C GLN A 62 16.30 6.23 -17.01
N LEU A 63 16.27 4.97 -16.56
CA LEU A 63 17.37 4.02 -16.78
C LEU A 63 17.56 3.72 -18.27
N ALA A 64 16.48 3.53 -19.03
CA ALA A 64 16.56 3.32 -20.48
C ALA A 64 17.18 4.52 -21.21
N LYS A 65 16.83 5.75 -20.82
CA LYS A 65 17.45 6.97 -21.36
C LYS A 65 18.95 7.05 -21.01
N ALA A 66 19.32 6.69 -19.78
CA ALA A 66 20.71 6.72 -19.34
C ALA A 66 21.61 5.69 -20.04
N SER A 67 21.07 4.53 -20.44
CA SER A 67 21.81 3.50 -21.18
C SER A 67 21.96 3.78 -22.69
N THR A 68 21.26 4.79 -23.21
CA THR A 68 21.30 5.15 -24.65
C THR A 68 22.28 6.29 -24.94
N ASN A 69 22.82 6.93 -23.89
CA ASN A 69 23.90 7.93 -23.97
C ASN A 69 25.26 7.27 -23.67
#